data_AF-A0A923TSC8-F1
#
_entry.id   AF-A0A923TSC8-F1
#
_cell.length_a   1.000
_cell.length_b   1.000
_cell.length_c   1.000
_cell.angle_alpha   90.00
_cell.angle_beta   90.00
_cell.angle_gamma   90.00
#
_symmetry.space_group_name_H-M   'P 1'
#
loop_
_entity.id
_entity.type
_entity.pdbx_description
1 polymer ?
#
loop_
_entity_poly.entity_id
_entity_poly.type
_entity_poly.pdbx_seq_one_letter_code
_entity_poly.pdbx_strand_id
1 'polypeptide(L)'
;MKVLGLHTVYEPDNKKALLFIVAKLLLVMALGSFCLAVYSPIINIIALGGIVLIFLTLLANEDYFAFVIILFFSNHYIFGNDKGGLFNLAALLAMTGYNWFWKKAPLFKGKSTFGKLITFLLIVLIYCQMFGLLNNSRAETSSKLISICIFVALTVLLFQISKIKVREQDFIRFFQVLFIFTAFNLLVSLNQKFGFIPIQLTLIPTWDRDAEFQYD
;
A
#
# COMPACT_ATOMS: atom_id res chain seq x y z
N MET A 1 -28.47 -6.61 -4.77
CA MET A 1 -28.16 -6.13 -6.13
C MET A 1 -26.78 -6.64 -6.50
N LYS A 2 -26.72 -7.63 -7.40
CA LYS A 2 -25.50 -8.26 -7.90
C LYS A 2 -24.81 -7.27 -8.83
N VAL A 3 -23.62 -6.79 -8.48
CA VAL A 3 -22.74 -6.13 -9.44
C VAL A 3 -21.57 -7.08 -9.63
N LEU A 4 -21.39 -7.55 -10.87
CA LEU A 4 -20.29 -8.43 -11.35
C LEU A 4 -20.30 -9.92 -10.99
N GLY A 5 -21.39 -10.51 -10.51
CA GLY A 5 -21.47 -11.99 -10.38
C GLY A 5 -20.44 -12.64 -9.45
N LEU A 6 -19.63 -11.85 -8.75
CA LEU A 6 -18.68 -12.29 -7.74
C LEU A 6 -19.44 -12.45 -6.42
N HIS A 7 -19.91 -13.67 -6.14
CA HIS A 7 -19.76 -14.15 -4.77
C HIS A 7 -18.25 -14.11 -4.49
N THR A 8 -17.76 -13.51 -3.41
CA THR A 8 -17.68 -14.23 -2.14
C THR A 8 -17.52 -13.28 -0.97
N VAL A 9 -18.52 -13.33 -0.09
CA VAL A 9 -18.33 -13.38 1.36
C VAL A 9 -17.05 -14.18 1.65
N TYR A 10 -16.04 -13.56 2.27
CA TYR A 10 -14.88 -14.18 2.90
C TYR A 10 -14.64 -15.66 2.53
N GLU A 11 -13.68 -15.95 1.66
CA GLU A 11 -13.38 -17.35 1.32
C GLU A 11 -13.02 -18.15 2.58
N PRO A 12 -13.80 -19.19 2.94
CA PRO A 12 -13.53 -20.02 4.11
C PRO A 12 -12.33 -20.95 3.86
N ASP A 13 -11.98 -21.21 2.60
CA ASP A 13 -10.81 -21.98 2.23
C ASP A 13 -9.55 -21.12 2.34
N ASN A 14 -8.76 -21.37 3.39
CA ASN A 14 -7.57 -20.62 3.72
C ASN A 14 -6.53 -20.61 2.59
N LYS A 15 -6.45 -21.67 1.76
CA LYS A 15 -5.46 -21.76 0.68
C LYS A 15 -5.83 -20.86 -0.50
N LYS A 16 -7.10 -20.86 -0.91
CA LYS A 16 -7.60 -20.01 -2.01
C LYS A 16 -7.51 -18.54 -1.64
N ALA A 17 -7.87 -18.21 -0.41
CA ALA A 17 -7.74 -16.86 0.12
C ALA A 17 -6.29 -16.36 0.11
N LEU A 18 -5.34 -17.20 0.56
CA LEU A 18 -3.91 -16.87 0.53
C LEU A 18 -3.42 -16.64 -0.91
N LEU A 19 -3.75 -17.56 -1.83
CA LEU A 19 -3.37 -17.44 -3.23
C LEU A 19 -3.89 -16.15 -3.85
N PHE A 20 -5.13 -15.78 -3.54
CA PHE A 20 -5.75 -14.55 -4.02
C PHE A 20 -5.06 -13.30 -3.48
N ILE A 21 -4.71 -13.28 -2.19
CA ILE A 21 -3.96 -12.17 -1.58
C ILE A 21 -2.59 -12.02 -2.24
N VAL A 22 -1.86 -13.12 -2.40
CA VAL A 22 -0.52 -13.12 -3.00
C VAL A 22 -0.57 -12.71 -4.47
N ALA A 23 -1.52 -13.23 -5.25
CA ALA A 23 -1.68 -12.86 -6.65
C ALA A 23 -1.98 -11.36 -6.82
N LYS A 24 -2.89 -10.82 -6.00
CA LYS A 24 -3.19 -9.38 -6.00
C LYS A 24 -2.01 -8.54 -5.53
N LEU A 25 -1.26 -8.98 -4.51
CA LEU A 25 -0.05 -8.30 -4.05
C LEU A 25 0.99 -8.21 -5.17
N LEU A 26 1.29 -9.33 -5.84
CA LEU A 26 2.22 -9.35 -6.98
C LEU A 26 1.75 -8.42 -8.12
N LEU A 27 0.44 -8.43 -8.43
CA LEU A 27 -0.12 -7.55 -9.44
C LEU A 27 0.00 -6.06 -9.04
N VAL A 28 -0.27 -5.71 -7.78
CA VAL A 28 -0.11 -4.34 -7.26
C VAL A 28 1.36 -3.91 -7.29
N MET A 29 2.29 -4.79 -6.94
CA MET A 29 3.74 -4.52 -7.00
C MET A 29 4.21 -4.33 -8.46
N ALA A 30 3.72 -5.15 -9.39
CA ALA A 30 4.01 -5.01 -10.81
C ALA A 30 3.47 -3.70 -11.38
N LEU A 31 2.21 -3.35 -11.07
CA LEU A 31 1.62 -2.06 -11.46
C LEU A 31 2.38 -0.89 -10.82
N GLY A 32 2.78 -1.01 -9.55
CA GLY A 32 3.58 0.01 -8.86
C GLY A 32 4.92 0.27 -9.54
N SER A 33 5.51 -0.73 -10.20
CA SER A 33 6.74 -0.57 -10.99
C SER A 33 6.55 0.39 -12.15
N PHE A 34 5.36 0.42 -12.76
CA PHE A 34 5.01 1.31 -13.85
C PHE A 34 4.65 2.73 -13.40
N CYS A 35 4.62 3.01 -12.10
CA CYS A 35 4.38 4.34 -11.55
C CYS A 35 5.67 5.13 -11.28
N LEU A 36 6.84 4.60 -11.64
CA LEU A 36 8.12 5.28 -11.51
C LEU A 36 8.20 6.50 -12.45
N ALA A 37 9.00 7.50 -12.08
CA ALA A 37 9.14 8.75 -12.85
C ALA A 37 9.72 8.55 -14.27
N VAL A 38 10.31 7.39 -14.54
CA VAL A 38 10.88 7.00 -15.84
C VAL A 38 9.78 6.74 -16.89
N TYR A 39 8.58 6.35 -16.48
CA TYR A 39 7.47 6.06 -17.39
C TYR A 39 6.64 7.32 -17.68
N SER A 40 5.96 7.34 -18.83
CA SER A 40 5.14 8.49 -19.22
C SER A 40 3.97 8.69 -18.25
N PRO A 41 3.50 9.95 -18.03
CA PRO A 41 2.38 10.21 -17.12
C PRO A 41 1.12 9.40 -17.43
N ILE A 42 0.88 9.08 -18.71
CA ILE A 42 -0.27 8.26 -19.13
C ILE A 42 -0.16 6.84 -18.59
N ILE A 43 1.03 6.22 -18.69
CA ILE A 43 1.29 4.89 -18.15
C ILE A 43 1.13 4.90 -16.64
N ASN A 44 1.65 5.92 -15.96
CA ASN A 44 1.54 6.06 -14.50
C ASN A 44 0.08 6.18 -14.05
N ILE A 45 -0.75 6.95 -14.76
CA ILE A 45 -2.18 7.10 -14.47
C ILE A 45 -2.92 5.78 -14.68
N ILE A 46 -2.64 5.04 -15.76
CA ILE A 46 -3.26 3.73 -16.03
C ILE A 46 -2.87 2.73 -14.94
N ALA A 47 -1.59 2.67 -14.58
CA ALA A 47 -1.09 1.78 -13.54
C ALA A 47 -1.70 2.11 -12.16
N LEU A 48 -1.73 3.39 -11.78
CA LEU A 48 -2.39 3.87 -10.57
C LEU A 48 -3.89 3.51 -10.58
N GLY A 49 -4.58 3.72 -11.70
CA GLY A 49 -5.98 3.33 -11.88
C GLY A 49 -6.20 1.82 -11.67
N GLY A 50 -5.28 0.99 -12.19
CA GLY A 50 -5.29 -0.46 -11.95
C GLY A 50 -5.16 -0.81 -10.47
N ILE A 51 -4.24 -0.19 -9.74
CA ILE A 51 -4.07 -0.38 -8.30
C ILE A 51 -5.34 0.04 -7.54
N VAL A 52 -5.91 1.21 -7.88
CA VAL A 52 -7.17 1.71 -7.30
C VAL A 52 -8.30 0.72 -7.53
N LEU A 53 -8.44 0.16 -8.74
CA LEU A 53 -9.46 -0.83 -9.06
C LEU A 53 -9.27 -2.12 -8.25
N ILE A 54 -8.04 -2.62 -8.10
CA ILE A 54 -7.76 -3.79 -7.26
C ILE A 54 -8.19 -3.54 -5.82
N PHE A 55 -7.80 -2.41 -5.23
CA PHE A 55 -8.24 -2.04 -3.89
C PHE A 55 -9.76 -1.86 -3.80
N LEU A 56 -10.38 -1.24 -4.80
CA LEU A 56 -11.82 -1.05 -4.84
C LEU A 56 -12.57 -2.40 -4.88
N THR A 57 -12.06 -3.39 -5.61
CA THR A 57 -12.65 -4.75 -5.62
C THR A 57 -12.55 -5.43 -4.26
N LEU A 58 -11.45 -5.23 -3.52
CA LEU A 58 -11.31 -5.77 -2.16
C LEU A 58 -12.31 -5.12 -1.20
N LEU A 59 -12.46 -3.79 -1.28
CA LEU A 59 -13.44 -3.05 -0.49
C LEU A 59 -14.88 -3.42 -0.83
N ALA A 60 -15.20 -3.60 -2.12
CA ALA A 60 -16.52 -4.00 -2.60
C ALA A 60 -16.91 -5.42 -2.17
N ASN A 61 -15.93 -6.31 -2.04
CA ASN A 61 -16.11 -7.67 -1.52
C ASN A 61 -16.04 -7.73 0.02
N GLU A 62 -15.90 -6.59 0.69
CA GLU A 62 -15.75 -6.48 2.14
C GLU A 62 -14.53 -7.24 2.71
N ASP A 63 -13.52 -7.50 1.87
CA ASP A 63 -12.25 -8.13 2.28
C ASP A 63 -11.26 -7.05 2.77
N TYR A 64 -11.63 -6.44 3.89
CA TYR A 64 -10.86 -5.34 4.50
C TYR A 64 -9.48 -5.80 4.97
N PHE A 65 -9.35 -7.07 5.35
CA PHE A 65 -8.08 -7.60 5.82
C PHE A 65 -7.08 -7.76 4.67
N ALA A 66 -7.49 -8.37 3.54
CA ALA A 66 -6.65 -8.45 2.36
C ALA A 66 -6.25 -7.06 1.84
N PHE A 67 -7.17 -6.10 1.88
CA PHE A 67 -6.88 -4.69 1.55
C PHE A 67 -5.73 -4.14 2.41
N VAL A 68 -5.77 -4.33 3.73
CA VAL A 68 -4.72 -3.86 4.65
C VAL A 68 -3.39 -4.56 4.41
N ILE A 69 -3.39 -5.88 4.26
CA ILE A 69 -2.17 -6.66 4.00
C ILE A 69 -1.49 -6.19 2.73
N ILE A 70 -2.25 -6.10 1.63
CA ILE A 70 -1.69 -5.72 0.33
C ILE A 70 -1.13 -4.31 0.40
N LEU A 71 -1.86 -3.38 1.03
CA LEU A 71 -1.38 -2.02 1.25
C LEU A 71 -0.09 -1.98 2.10
N PHE A 72 -0.03 -2.76 3.18
CA PHE A 72 1.14 -2.83 4.06
C PHE A 72 2.37 -3.30 3.29
N PHE A 73 2.31 -4.45 2.62
CA PHE A 73 3.47 -5.01 1.92
C PHE A 73 3.87 -4.18 0.69
N SER A 74 2.91 -3.59 -0.02
CA SER A 74 3.22 -2.72 -1.16
C SER A 74 3.99 -1.46 -0.73
N ASN A 75 3.66 -0.88 0.42
CA ASN A 75 4.41 0.26 0.96
C ASN A 75 5.84 -0.09 1.43
N HIS A 76 6.13 -1.37 1.69
CA HIS A 76 7.47 -1.83 2.09
C HIS A 76 8.30 -2.36 0.92
N TYR A 77 7.81 -2.22 -0.31
CA TYR A 77 8.51 -2.68 -1.49
C TYR A 77 9.35 -1.57 -2.13
N ILE A 78 10.45 -1.98 -2.78
CA ILE A 78 11.64 -1.17 -3.14
C ILE A 78 11.34 0.03 -4.07
N PHE A 79 10.18 0.10 -4.72
CA PHE A 79 9.79 1.26 -5.55
C PHE A 79 9.27 2.49 -4.81
N GLY A 80 9.30 2.50 -3.47
CA GLY A 80 9.00 3.69 -2.70
C GLY A 80 10.00 4.85 -2.85
N ASN A 81 11.02 4.70 -3.72
CA ASN A 81 12.24 5.50 -3.67
C ASN A 81 12.15 6.90 -4.30
N ASP A 82 11.22 7.16 -5.23
CA ASP A 82 11.15 8.51 -5.83
C ASP A 82 10.26 9.48 -5.04
N LYS A 83 9.07 9.03 -4.59
CA LYS A 83 8.18 9.75 -3.67
C LYS A 83 7.29 8.73 -2.96
N GLY A 84 7.57 8.42 -1.69
CA GLY A 84 6.74 7.51 -0.90
C GLY A 84 5.25 7.92 -0.88
N GLY A 85 4.34 6.97 -0.66
CA GLY A 85 2.90 7.26 -0.48
C GLY A 85 2.00 7.04 -1.70
N LEU A 86 2.52 6.55 -2.83
CA LEU A 86 1.72 6.14 -3.99
C LEU A 86 0.60 5.14 -3.63
N PHE A 87 0.96 4.06 -2.94
CA PHE A 87 -0.01 3.02 -2.55
C PHE A 87 -1.03 3.55 -1.53
N ASN A 88 -0.61 4.46 -0.66
CA ASN A 88 -1.51 5.15 0.27
C ASN A 88 -2.50 6.04 -0.49
N LEU A 89 -2.04 6.78 -1.50
CA LEU A 89 -2.93 7.56 -2.35
C LEU A 89 -3.93 6.66 -3.09
N ALA A 90 -3.46 5.56 -3.68
CA ALA A 90 -4.33 4.60 -4.36
C ALA A 90 -5.38 4.00 -3.41
N ALA A 91 -4.97 3.63 -2.20
CA ALA A 91 -5.88 3.15 -1.17
C ALA A 91 -6.93 4.19 -0.76
N LEU A 92 -6.53 5.45 -0.59
CA LEU A 92 -7.45 6.54 -0.24
C LEU A 92 -8.45 6.81 -1.37
N LEU A 93 -8.01 6.81 -2.63
CA LEU A 93 -8.87 6.95 -3.79
C LEU A 93 -9.87 5.80 -3.88
N ALA A 94 -9.42 4.55 -3.67
CA ALA A 94 -10.30 3.38 -3.64
C ALA A 94 -11.34 3.49 -2.52
N MET A 95 -10.95 3.94 -1.32
CA MET A 95 -11.89 4.16 -0.22
C MET A 95 -12.91 5.27 -0.51
N THR A 96 -12.46 6.35 -1.13
CA THR A 96 -13.33 7.47 -1.54
C THR A 96 -14.32 7.01 -2.60
N GLY A 97 -13.85 6.29 -3.62
CA GLY A 97 -14.69 5.68 -4.64
C GLY A 97 -15.69 4.68 -4.04
N TYR A 98 -15.25 3.83 -3.13
CA TYR A 98 -16.12 2.86 -2.46
C TYR A 98 -17.27 3.55 -1.72
N ASN A 99 -16.96 4.62 -0.98
CA ASN A 99 -17.97 5.43 -0.30
C ASN A 99 -18.96 6.08 -1.28
N TRP A 100 -18.44 6.66 -2.36
CA TRP A 100 -19.24 7.37 -3.35
C TRP A 100 -20.25 6.44 -4.03
N PHE A 101 -19.78 5.29 -4.50
CA PHE A 101 -20.59 4.36 -5.29
C PHE A 101 -21.49 3.46 -4.45
N TRP A 102 -21.01 2.93 -3.32
CA TRP A 102 -21.74 1.91 -2.56
C TRP A 102 -22.43 2.44 -1.31
N LYS A 103 -22.10 3.64 -0.79
CA LYS A 103 -22.69 4.28 0.41
C LYS A 103 -22.84 3.37 1.65
N LYS A 104 -22.13 2.23 1.68
CA LYS A 104 -22.38 1.12 2.61
C LYS A 104 -21.26 0.90 3.62
N ALA A 105 -20.21 1.71 3.63
CA ALA A 105 -18.97 1.34 4.27
C ALA A 105 -19.07 1.18 5.81
N PRO A 106 -18.94 -0.04 6.37
CA PRO A 106 -18.74 -0.23 7.81
C PRO A 106 -17.42 0.41 8.27
N LEU A 107 -16.43 0.57 7.37
CA LEU A 107 -15.17 1.28 7.64
C LEU A 107 -15.40 2.69 8.20
N PHE A 108 -16.38 3.45 7.71
CA PHE A 108 -16.62 4.80 8.22
C PHE A 108 -17.49 4.81 9.49
N LYS A 109 -18.25 3.75 9.74
CA LYS A 109 -19.24 3.65 10.82
C LYS A 109 -18.76 2.87 12.05
N GLY A 110 -17.67 2.12 11.95
CA GLY A 110 -17.09 1.36 13.05
C GLY A 110 -16.44 2.23 14.13
N LYS A 111 -16.42 1.73 15.37
CA LYS A 111 -15.63 2.33 16.46
C LYS A 111 -14.16 2.00 16.23
N SER A 112 -13.29 3.00 16.37
CA SER A 112 -11.83 2.80 16.33
C SER A 112 -11.40 1.94 17.53
N THR A 113 -10.40 1.10 17.31
CA THR A 113 -9.70 0.35 18.37
C THR A 113 -8.67 1.20 19.11
N PHE A 114 -8.36 2.42 18.64
CA PHE A 114 -7.41 3.29 19.28
C PHE A 114 -7.92 3.77 20.65
N GLY A 115 -7.14 3.48 21.69
CA GLY A 115 -7.34 4.06 23.01
C GLY A 115 -6.96 5.55 23.04
N LYS A 116 -7.36 6.25 24.12
CA LYS A 116 -7.08 7.69 24.31
C LYS A 116 -5.59 8.03 24.16
N LEU A 117 -4.70 7.19 24.68
CA LEU A 117 -3.26 7.36 24.58
C LEU A 117 -2.76 7.32 23.12
N ILE A 118 -3.19 6.32 22.34
CA ILE A 118 -2.79 6.19 20.93
C ILE A 118 -3.29 7.38 20.13
N THR A 119 -4.55 7.79 20.35
CA THR A 119 -5.12 8.98 19.72
C THR A 119 -4.33 10.25 20.06
N PHE A 120 -3.95 10.43 21.34
CA PHE A 120 -3.10 11.55 21.75
C PHE A 120 -1.74 11.53 21.05
N LEU A 121 -1.06 10.38 21.02
CA LEU A 121 0.23 10.23 20.35
C LEU A 121 0.13 10.51 18.84
N LEU A 122 -0.94 10.06 18.18
CA LEU A 122 -1.18 10.38 16.77
C LEU A 122 -1.38 11.89 16.55
N ILE A 123 -2.14 12.56 17.42
CA ILE A 123 -2.31 14.02 17.34
C ILE A 123 -0.97 14.73 17.51
N VAL A 124 -0.18 14.36 18.51
CA VAL A 124 1.17 14.92 18.72
C VAL A 124 2.05 14.70 17.49
N LEU A 125 2.04 13.49 16.92
CA LEU A 125 2.82 13.16 15.73
C LEU A 125 2.38 14.01 14.52
N ILE A 126 1.08 14.24 14.35
CA ILE A 126 0.55 15.13 13.31
C ILE A 126 1.10 16.56 13.51
N TYR A 127 1.03 17.09 14.73
CA TYR A 127 1.56 18.42 15.03
C TYR A 127 3.07 18.51 14.77
N CYS A 128 3.85 17.54 15.23
CA CYS A 128 5.29 17.48 14.99
C CYS A 128 5.61 17.47 13.49
N GLN A 129 4.89 16.65 12.70
CA GLN A 129 5.11 16.57 11.27
C GLN A 129 4.76 17.88 10.56
N MET A 130 3.63 18.51 10.90
CA MET A 130 3.23 19.78 10.30
C MET A 130 4.22 20.89 10.65
N PHE A 131 4.67 20.95 11.90
CA PHE A 131 5.66 21.94 12.32
C PHE A 131 7.01 21.72 11.63
N GLY A 132 7.46 20.47 11.52
CA GLY A 132 8.68 20.10 10.79
C GLY A 132 8.63 20.49 9.31
N LEU A 133 7.50 20.25 8.63
CA LEU A 133 7.33 20.62 7.22
C LEU A 133 7.26 22.14 7.01
N LEU A 134 6.57 22.87 7.89
CA LEU A 134 6.47 24.33 7.81
C LEU A 134 7.82 25.00 8.06
N ASN A 135 8.60 24.49 9.02
CA ASN A 135 9.90 25.04 9.39
C ASN A 135 11.05 24.60 8.44
N ASN A 136 10.79 23.68 7.51
CA ASN A 136 11.80 23.25 6.54
C ASN A 136 11.98 24.34 5.46
N SER A 137 12.91 25.28 5.66
CA SER A 137 13.19 26.36 4.71
C SER A 137 13.82 25.90 3.39
N ARG A 138 14.34 24.67 3.32
CA ARG A 138 15.03 24.12 2.13
C ARG A 138 14.07 23.45 1.13
N ALA A 139 12.95 22.93 1.60
CA ALA A 139 11.99 22.26 0.73
C ALA A 139 11.14 23.26 -0.07
N GLU A 140 10.98 23.02 -1.37
CA GLU A 140 10.04 23.76 -2.21
C GLU A 140 8.60 23.66 -1.68
N THR A 141 7.83 24.73 -1.86
CA THR A 141 6.42 24.80 -1.44
C THR A 141 5.58 23.66 -2.04
N SER A 142 5.84 23.29 -3.29
CA SER A 142 5.22 22.16 -4.00
C SER A 142 5.42 20.84 -3.25
N SER A 143 6.67 20.55 -2.86
CA SER A 143 7.06 19.35 -2.14
C SER A 143 6.50 19.30 -0.71
N LYS A 144 6.40 20.46 -0.05
CA LYS A 144 5.73 20.58 1.26
C LYS A 144 4.25 20.21 1.17
N LEU A 145 3.53 20.78 0.20
CA LEU A 145 2.10 20.51 0.01
C LEU A 145 1.85 19.02 -0.29
N ILE A 146 2.64 18.43 -1.19
CA ILE A 146 2.56 16.99 -1.49
C ILE A 146 2.78 16.15 -0.22
N SER A 147 3.79 16.50 0.59
CA SER A 147 4.09 15.80 1.84
C SER A 147 2.96 15.91 2.86
N ILE A 148 2.33 17.09 3.00
CA ILE A 148 1.16 17.29 3.86
C ILE A 148 0.00 16.42 3.38
N CYS A 149 -0.29 16.41 2.08
CA CYS A 149 -1.36 15.60 1.50
C CYS A 149 -1.14 14.09 1.75
N ILE A 150 0.08 13.59 1.52
CA ILE A 150 0.43 12.19 1.77
C ILE A 150 0.28 11.83 3.25
N PHE A 151 0.72 12.73 4.14
CA PHE A 151 0.66 12.48 5.57
C PHE A 151 -0.77 12.50 6.13
N VAL A 152 -1.61 13.44 5.65
CA VAL A 152 -3.05 13.45 5.97
C VAL A 152 -3.71 12.19 5.41
N ALA A 153 -3.39 11.78 4.19
CA ALA A 153 -3.89 10.54 3.61
C ALA A 153 -3.53 9.32 4.46
N LEU A 154 -2.27 9.21 4.90
CA LEU A 154 -1.81 8.15 5.79
C LEU A 154 -2.56 8.17 7.13
N THR A 155 -2.76 9.35 7.71
CA THR A 155 -3.50 9.51 8.98
C THR A 155 -4.94 9.03 8.84
N VAL A 156 -5.62 9.43 7.75
CA VAL A 156 -6.98 8.97 7.44
C VAL A 156 -7.00 7.46 7.27
N LEU A 157 -6.06 6.89 6.51
CA LEU A 157 -5.96 5.44 6.32
C LEU A 157 -5.77 4.71 7.65
N LEU A 158 -4.81 5.13 8.48
CA LEU A 158 -4.57 4.54 9.80
C LEU A 158 -5.84 4.57 10.67
N PHE A 159 -6.54 5.70 10.69
CA PHE A 159 -7.79 5.83 11.42
C PHE A 159 -8.87 4.87 10.91
N GLN A 160 -9.00 4.71 9.59
CA GLN A 160 -10.01 3.80 9.05
C GLN A 160 -9.64 2.33 9.23
N ILE A 161 -8.36 1.98 9.08
CA ILE A 161 -7.84 0.63 9.32
C ILE A 161 -8.04 0.22 10.77
N SER A 162 -7.91 1.17 11.72
CA SER A 162 -8.12 0.92 13.15
C SER A 162 -9.53 0.41 13.49
N LYS A 163 -10.50 0.55 12.59
CA LYS A 163 -11.89 0.10 12.78
C LYS A 163 -12.14 -1.30 12.23
N ILE A 164 -11.15 -1.89 11.54
CA ILE A 164 -11.23 -3.24 11.01
C ILE A 164 -11.09 -4.23 12.16
N LYS A 165 -12.02 -5.17 12.27
CA LYS A 165 -11.93 -6.28 13.22
C LYS A 165 -11.09 -7.38 12.60
N VAL A 166 -10.04 -7.79 13.31
CA VAL A 166 -9.14 -8.87 12.90
C VAL A 166 -9.52 -10.15 13.64
N ARG A 167 -9.60 -11.27 12.94
CA ARG A 167 -9.81 -12.61 13.52
C ARG A 167 -8.51 -13.40 13.58
N GLU A 168 -8.50 -14.49 14.33
CA GLU A 168 -7.34 -15.39 14.44
C GLU A 168 -6.87 -15.93 13.08
N GLN A 169 -7.79 -16.32 12.20
CA GLN A 169 -7.46 -16.77 10.84
C GLN A 169 -6.75 -15.70 10.01
N ASP A 170 -7.08 -14.43 10.26
CA ASP A 170 -6.46 -13.31 9.57
C ASP A 170 -4.98 -13.19 10.03
N PHE A 171 -4.68 -13.38 11.31
CA PHE A 171 -3.28 -13.44 11.79
C PHE A 171 -2.46 -14.55 11.13
N ILE A 172 -3.03 -15.76 10.98
CA ILE A 172 -2.34 -16.86 10.30
C ILE A 172 -1.99 -16.46 8.85
N ARG A 173 -2.95 -15.87 8.13
CA ARG A 173 -2.74 -15.38 6.77
C ARG A 173 -1.68 -14.28 6.72
N PHE A 174 -1.65 -13.37 7.69
CA PHE A 174 -0.62 -12.33 7.79
C PHE A 174 0.79 -12.94 7.84
N PHE A 175 1.01 -13.92 8.73
CA PHE A 175 2.31 -14.57 8.85
C PHE A 175 2.70 -15.36 7.59
N GLN A 176 1.73 -15.97 6.91
CA GLN A 176 1.97 -16.66 5.63
C GLN A 176 2.42 -15.68 4.54
N VAL A 177 1.72 -14.56 4.39
CA VAL A 177 2.09 -13.52 3.41
C VAL A 177 3.43 -12.89 3.79
N LEU A 178 3.67 -12.63 5.08
CA LEU A 178 4.96 -12.13 5.58
C LEU A 178 6.10 -13.07 5.19
N PHE A 179 5.94 -14.37 5.43
CA PHE A 179 6.96 -15.35 5.07
C PHE A 179 7.27 -15.33 3.56
N ILE A 180 6.23 -15.33 2.72
CA ILE A 180 6.38 -15.26 1.25
C ILE A 180 7.09 -13.97 0.84
N PHE A 181 6.68 -12.83 1.39
CA PHE A 181 7.26 -11.53 1.09
C PHE A 181 8.72 -11.42 1.54
N THR A 182 9.05 -11.95 2.71
CA THR A 182 10.44 -12.01 3.19
C THR A 182 11.30 -12.93 2.33
N ALA A 183 10.79 -14.09 1.91
CA ALA A 183 11.51 -14.97 0.99
C ALA A 183 11.75 -14.29 -0.36
N PHE A 184 10.76 -13.55 -0.87
CA PHE A 184 10.90 -12.75 -2.07
C PHE A 184 11.95 -11.63 -1.91
N ASN A 185 11.92 -10.88 -0.81
CA ASN A 185 12.93 -9.85 -0.52
C ASN A 185 14.33 -10.45 -0.40
N LEU A 186 14.47 -11.63 0.23
CA LEU A 186 15.74 -12.34 0.28
C LEU A 186 16.23 -12.70 -1.12
N LEU A 187 15.36 -13.21 -1.98
CA LEU A 187 15.69 -13.50 -3.39
C LEU A 187 16.14 -12.24 -4.12
N VAL A 188 15.44 -11.11 -3.94
CA VAL A 188 15.83 -9.82 -4.52
C VAL A 188 17.20 -9.38 -4.01
N SER A 189 17.44 -9.42 -2.70
CA SER A 189 18.73 -9.05 -2.11
C SER A 189 19.88 -9.97 -2.58
N LEU A 190 19.63 -11.27 -2.71
CA LEU A 190 20.61 -12.19 -3.27
C LEU A 190 20.87 -11.88 -4.74
N ASN A 191 19.83 -11.55 -5.52
CA ASN A 191 19.99 -11.21 -6.92
C ASN A 191 20.75 -9.90 -7.12
N GLN A 192 20.47 -8.88 -6.29
CA GLN A 192 21.23 -7.63 -6.27
C GLN A 192 22.71 -7.86 -5.96
N LYS A 193 23.04 -8.80 -5.07
CA LYS A 193 24.42 -9.09 -4.67
C LYS A 193 25.18 -9.95 -5.67
N PHE A 194 24.53 -10.99 -6.23
CA PHE A 194 25.21 -12.02 -7.01
C PHE A 194 24.89 -11.96 -8.52
N GLY A 195 23.84 -11.25 -8.93
CA GLY A 195 23.47 -11.07 -10.34
C GLY A 195 23.11 -12.37 -11.06
N PHE A 196 22.56 -13.37 -10.36
CA PHE A 196 22.30 -14.69 -10.95
C PHE A 196 21.06 -14.74 -11.85
N ILE A 197 20.16 -13.77 -11.75
CA ILE A 197 19.06 -13.55 -12.71
C ILE A 197 19.54 -12.49 -13.71
N PRO A 198 19.83 -12.87 -14.97
CA PRO A 198 20.47 -11.98 -15.95
C PRO A 198 19.49 -10.95 -16.58
N ILE A 199 18.29 -10.80 -16.03
CA ILE A 199 17.26 -9.91 -16.56
C ILE A 199 17.13 -8.71 -15.63
N GLN A 200 17.36 -7.51 -16.17
CA GLN A 200 17.05 -6.25 -15.49
C GLN A 200 15.53 -6.05 -15.49
N LEU A 201 14.85 -6.68 -14.53
CA LEU A 201 13.46 -6.37 -14.23
C LEU A 201 13.44 -5.34 -13.12
N THR A 202 12.58 -4.33 -13.24
CA THR A 202 12.34 -3.36 -12.19
C THR A 202 12.06 -4.09 -10.87
N LEU A 203 11.22 -5.16 -10.90
CA LEU A 203 10.83 -5.94 -9.71
C LEU A 203 11.98 -6.73 -9.07
N ILE A 204 13.02 -7.04 -9.84
CA ILE A 204 14.19 -7.78 -9.38
C ILE A 204 15.41 -7.02 -9.87
N PRO A 205 15.68 -5.84 -9.28
CA PRO A 205 16.77 -5.01 -9.75
C PRO A 205 18.09 -5.76 -9.58
N THR A 206 18.96 -5.63 -10.57
CA THR A 206 20.38 -5.96 -10.44
C THR A 206 21.13 -4.65 -10.26
N TRP A 207 22.03 -4.56 -9.30
CA TRP A 207 22.99 -3.46 -9.29
C TRP A 207 24.12 -3.81 -10.24
N ASP A 208 24.45 -2.88 -11.14
CA ASP A 208 25.69 -2.99 -11.87
C ASP A 208 26.84 -2.93 -10.86
N ARG A 209 27.94 -3.66 -11.09
CA ARG A 209 29.06 -3.70 -10.13
C ARG A 209 29.71 -2.31 -9.95
N ASP A 210 29.40 -1.39 -10.85
CA ASP A 210 29.85 0.00 -10.89
C ASP A 210 28.74 1.00 -10.45
N ALA A 211 27.65 0.53 -9.83
CA ALA A 211 26.63 1.42 -9.29
C ALA A 211 27.21 2.25 -8.14
N GLU A 212 27.63 3.47 -8.43
CA GLU A 212 27.93 4.49 -7.42
C GLU A 212 26.68 4.69 -6.57
N PHE A 213 26.73 4.31 -5.30
CA PHE A 213 25.78 4.80 -4.32
C PHE A 213 25.99 6.31 -4.25
N GLN A 214 25.12 7.07 -4.92
CA GLN A 214 25.03 8.51 -4.71
C GLN A 214 24.58 8.72 -3.26
N TYR A 215 25.57 8.83 -2.37
CA TYR A 215 25.40 9.40 -1.06
C TYR A 215 25.38 10.93 -1.24
N ASP A 216 24.23 11.45 -1.65
CA ASP A 216 23.90 12.87 -1.50
C ASP A 216 23.22 13.12 -0.14
#